data_AF-A0A4P6VTE1-F1
#
_entry.id   AF-A0A4P6VTE1-F1
#
_cell.length_a   1.000
_cell.length_b   1.000
_cell.length_c   1.000
_cell.angle_alpha   90.00
_cell.angle_beta   90.00
_cell.angle_gamma   90.00
#
_symmetry.space_group_name_H-M   'P 1'
#
loop_
_entity.id
_entity.type
_entity.pdbx_description
1 polymer ?
#
loop_
_entity_poly.entity_id
_entity_poly.type
_entity_poly.pdbx_seq_one_letter_code
_entity_poly.pdbx_strand_id
1 'polypeptide(L)'
;MRNFIALLFTVWLPTVLAQASSVVFIDGFERADTDIWRQLGDCRALMGVPHSGELALRCKPGSSVLFSKDTIAEMGVLELWVKPDTTITGYRIQVLVSDLPSINALWQPVALIEQSAGDTNYTAHRVSIDDPAKRYLRLDIEAINGVINIDDIQIERILLATALQKNEQRIVSGILDKLRQDQNIELQAESFRTLGVNYAAQLDLQRQYLEYANGLHSGIALALAGSERNKMANPMAYASFRNIITDTKRVTTPLQQARLSSMLKPFGDLTTATLNVMSGGVYSAFAEPFKSFLAASFDKSSYGDADLSRSDRKFAEKNGLKIYQEAERFLAELEKELVQVGGLDAELLSIQKNIEGFRRNLDKQLRDTLQHASMARSQETVSRALSKDDVVRQKLMQEVAGNISLKANSYLAEGNSTELVRFVLKTSEQLEQTQSYKDQFNQITSAMLTYYDRFERSINSSQNPFTDANDKQAWDTHAQKARVYLQQSKESFNRAYL
;
A
#
# COMPACT_ATOMS: atom_id res chain seq x y z
N MET A 1 35.18 -25.87 -37.19
CA MET A 1 34.94 -25.98 -35.74
C MET A 1 34.93 -24.57 -35.18
N ARG A 2 33.76 -24.16 -34.67
CA ARG A 2 33.38 -22.78 -34.36
C ARG A 2 33.72 -22.46 -32.90
N ASN A 3 34.40 -21.32 -32.72
CA ASN A 3 34.27 -20.31 -31.67
C ASN A 3 33.37 -20.64 -30.46
N PHE A 4 33.83 -20.39 -29.23
CA PHE A 4 33.68 -19.08 -28.60
C PHE A 4 34.45 -18.97 -27.29
N ILE A 5 35.03 -17.79 -27.13
CA ILE A 5 35.92 -17.34 -26.06
C ILE A 5 35.09 -17.04 -24.81
N ALA A 6 35.62 -17.44 -23.66
CA ALA A 6 35.12 -17.15 -22.33
C ALA A 6 34.98 -15.63 -22.11
N LEU A 7 33.76 -15.20 -21.79
CA LEU A 7 33.43 -13.83 -21.43
C LEU A 7 32.81 -13.86 -20.02
N LEU A 8 33.69 -13.90 -19.03
CA LEU A 8 33.45 -13.45 -17.66
C LEU A 8 33.40 -11.91 -17.68
N PHE A 9 32.24 -11.34 -18.00
CA PHE A 9 31.93 -9.97 -17.58
C PHE A 9 31.07 -10.05 -16.33
N THR A 10 31.73 -10.13 -15.18
CA THR A 10 31.19 -9.61 -13.94
C THR A 10 31.09 -8.10 -14.10
N VAL A 11 29.93 -7.61 -14.55
CA VAL A 11 29.60 -6.19 -14.46
C VAL A 11 29.46 -5.87 -12.97
N TRP A 12 30.55 -5.43 -12.37
CA TRP A 12 30.55 -4.67 -11.13
C TRP A 12 29.87 -3.32 -11.44
N LEU A 13 28.54 -3.30 -11.34
CA LEU A 13 27.84 -2.05 -11.11
C LEU A 13 28.26 -1.55 -9.72
N PRO A 14 28.68 -0.28 -9.57
CA PRO A 14 28.89 0.26 -8.25
C PRO A 14 27.56 0.17 -7.50
N THR A 15 27.56 -0.57 -6.40
CA THR A 15 26.56 -0.42 -5.36
C THR A 15 26.67 1.02 -4.87
N VAL A 16 25.82 1.89 -5.42
CA VAL A 16 25.45 3.11 -4.70
C VAL A 16 24.66 2.61 -3.51
N LEU A 17 25.39 2.36 -2.40
CA LEU A 17 24.81 2.34 -1.07
C LEU A 17 24.24 3.74 -0.85
N ALA A 18 22.99 3.94 -1.29
CA ALA A 18 22.18 5.00 -0.76
C ALA A 18 22.12 4.75 0.75
N GLN A 19 22.72 5.66 1.52
CA GLN A 19 22.73 5.60 2.97
C GLN A 19 21.29 5.40 3.46
N ALA A 20 21.13 4.37 4.28
CA ALA A 20 19.89 3.95 4.90
C ALA A 20 19.10 5.13 5.50
N SER A 21 17.77 5.01 5.41
CA SER A 21 16.80 5.81 6.14
C SER A 21 17.28 6.17 7.55
N SER A 22 17.57 7.44 7.80
CA SER A 22 17.84 7.90 9.16
C SER A 22 16.49 8.11 9.85
N VAL A 23 15.95 7.04 10.44
CA VAL A 23 14.79 7.09 11.33
C VAL A 23 15.08 8.14 12.41
N VAL A 24 14.24 9.17 12.49
CA VAL A 24 14.41 10.33 13.38
C VAL A 24 13.89 10.01 14.78
N PHE A 25 12.86 9.18 14.85
CA PHE A 25 12.20 8.75 16.08
C PHE A 25 11.61 7.36 15.86
N ILE A 26 11.73 6.47 16.85
CA ILE A 26 11.10 5.16 16.84
C ILE A 26 10.75 4.74 18.27
N ASP A 27 9.54 4.24 18.45
CA ASP A 27 9.10 3.64 19.70
C ASP A 27 8.03 2.57 19.46
N GLY A 28 8.31 1.34 19.90
CA GLY A 28 7.39 0.21 19.95
C GLY A 28 6.91 -0.09 21.38
N PHE A 29 7.04 0.86 22.32
CA PHE A 29 6.60 0.73 23.71
C PHE A 29 7.29 -0.39 24.53
N GLU A 30 8.41 -0.92 24.03
CA GLU A 30 9.24 -1.93 24.70
C GLU A 30 10.08 -1.37 25.86
N ARG A 31 10.28 -0.05 25.87
CA ARG A 31 11.00 0.64 26.94
C ARG A 31 10.00 0.96 28.05
N ALA A 32 10.43 0.85 29.31
CA ALA A 32 9.57 1.14 30.46
C ALA A 32 8.80 2.46 30.26
N ASP A 33 7.51 2.45 30.63
CA ASP A 33 6.41 3.43 30.40
C ASP A 33 6.74 4.94 30.53
N THR A 34 7.96 5.31 30.94
CA THR A 34 8.35 6.65 31.32
C THR A 34 9.47 7.28 30.51
N ASP A 35 10.18 6.61 29.61
CA ASP A 35 11.39 7.25 29.04
C ASP A 35 11.13 8.19 27.87
N ILE A 36 10.16 7.90 27.01
CA ILE A 36 9.98 8.63 25.74
C ILE A 36 8.71 9.50 25.75
N TRP A 37 7.65 9.03 26.41
CA TRP A 37 6.34 9.70 26.41
C TRP A 37 5.98 10.24 27.79
N ARG A 38 5.27 11.36 27.80
CA ARG A 38 4.39 11.75 28.91
C ARG A 38 2.97 11.41 28.50
N GLN A 39 2.28 10.70 29.37
CA GLN A 39 0.93 10.24 29.11
C GLN A 39 -0.06 10.86 30.09
N LEU A 40 -1.23 11.24 29.59
CA LEU A 40 -2.42 11.58 30.36
C LEU A 40 -3.57 10.67 29.89
N GLY A 41 -4.38 10.16 30.82
CA GLY A 41 -5.49 9.25 30.51
C GLY A 41 -5.12 7.77 30.67
N ASP A 42 -5.94 6.89 30.10
CA ASP A 42 -6.03 5.46 30.43
C ASP A 42 -5.36 4.53 29.38
N CYS A 43 -4.38 5.03 28.63
CA CYS A 43 -3.50 4.14 27.87
C CYS A 43 -2.48 3.45 28.78
N ARG A 44 -2.02 2.25 28.49
CA ARG A 44 -0.87 1.64 29.19
C ARG A 44 -0.13 0.73 28.23
N ALA A 45 1.20 0.70 28.29
CA ALA A 45 1.94 -0.37 27.63
C ALA A 45 1.61 -1.67 28.35
N LEU A 46 0.96 -2.59 27.66
CA LEU A 46 0.53 -3.86 28.22
C LEU A 46 1.03 -4.99 27.32
N MET A 47 1.40 -6.10 27.95
CA MET A 47 1.51 -7.37 27.23
C MET A 47 0.15 -7.67 26.63
N GLY A 48 0.11 -7.82 25.31
CA GLY A 48 -1.13 -7.87 24.55
C GLY A 48 -0.94 -8.58 23.21
N VAL A 49 -1.61 -8.07 22.17
CA VAL A 49 -1.39 -8.49 20.78
C VAL A 49 -0.57 -7.38 20.10
N PRO A 50 0.76 -7.31 20.33
CA PRO A 50 1.59 -6.31 19.69
C PRO A 50 1.55 -6.47 18.17
N HIS A 51 1.80 -5.38 17.46
CA HIS A 51 2.10 -5.42 16.04
C HIS A 51 3.53 -5.96 15.84
N SER A 52 4.49 -5.46 16.62
CA SER A 52 5.86 -5.99 16.68
C SER A 52 6.37 -6.00 18.13
N GLY A 53 7.35 -6.87 18.45
CA GLY A 53 7.87 -6.97 19.81
C GLY A 53 6.95 -7.72 20.80
N GLU A 54 6.94 -7.28 22.05
CA GLU A 54 6.23 -7.88 23.19
C GLU A 54 5.12 -6.98 23.76
N LEU A 55 5.23 -5.66 23.62
CA LEU A 55 4.34 -4.67 24.21
C LEU A 55 3.61 -3.85 23.14
N ALA A 56 2.40 -3.40 23.47
CA ALA A 56 1.70 -2.38 22.70
C ALA A 56 0.93 -1.45 23.63
N LEU A 57 0.70 -0.22 23.17
CA LEU A 57 -0.03 0.77 23.94
C LEU A 57 -1.53 0.52 23.81
N ARG A 58 -2.15 0.04 24.89
CA ARG A 58 -3.58 -0.26 24.94
C ARG A 58 -4.36 0.91 25.56
N CYS A 59 -5.23 1.55 24.78
CA CYS A 59 -6.03 2.70 25.17
C CYS A 59 -7.50 2.35 25.36
N LYS A 60 -8.02 2.60 26.58
CA LYS A 60 -9.44 2.40 26.93
C LYS A 60 -10.36 3.44 26.26
N PRO A 61 -11.68 3.18 26.20
CA PRO A 61 -12.65 4.14 25.70
C PRO A 61 -12.52 5.50 26.39
N GLY A 62 -12.61 6.58 25.62
CA GLY A 62 -12.42 7.96 26.08
C GLY A 62 -11.18 8.61 25.48
N SER A 63 -10.80 9.76 26.04
CA SER A 63 -9.68 10.57 25.56
C SER A 63 -8.41 10.29 26.35
N SER A 64 -7.32 10.02 25.65
CA SER A 64 -5.98 9.90 26.19
C SER A 64 -5.03 10.76 25.37
N VAL A 65 -3.95 11.22 26.00
CA VAL A 65 -2.96 12.10 25.39
C VAL A 65 -1.58 11.51 25.60
N LEU A 66 -0.83 11.36 24.52
CA LEU A 66 0.61 11.10 24.54
C LEU A 66 1.33 12.34 24.05
N PHE A 67 2.38 12.78 24.72
CA PHE A 67 3.26 13.80 24.17
C PHE A 67 4.73 13.47 24.42
N SER A 68 5.55 13.65 23.40
CA SER A 68 6.95 13.24 23.40
C SER A 68 7.76 14.07 24.39
N LYS A 69 8.73 13.43 25.06
CA LYS A 69 9.72 14.09 25.92
C LYS A 69 10.88 14.65 25.13
N ASP A 70 11.15 14.05 23.97
CA ASP A 70 12.21 14.45 23.06
C ASP A 70 11.65 15.22 21.87
N THR A 71 12.48 16.11 21.34
CA THR A 71 12.16 16.89 20.15
C THR A 71 12.45 16.09 18.89
N ILE A 72 11.53 16.16 17.93
CA ILE A 72 11.78 15.72 16.55
C ILE A 72 12.71 16.74 15.91
N ALA A 73 13.93 16.31 15.60
CA ALA A 73 14.98 17.19 15.08
C ALA A 73 14.74 17.63 13.63
N GLU A 74 14.01 16.82 12.85
CA GLU A 74 13.87 16.97 11.40
C GLU A 74 12.43 16.75 10.92
N MET A 75 12.10 17.26 9.73
CA MET A 75 10.85 16.93 9.06
C MET A 75 10.80 15.44 8.74
N GLY A 76 9.61 14.84 8.81
CA GLY A 76 9.47 13.43 8.55
C GLY A 76 8.03 12.97 8.30
N VAL A 77 7.88 11.72 7.88
CA VAL A 77 6.59 11.03 7.86
C VAL A 77 6.45 10.29 9.18
N LEU A 78 5.44 10.66 9.97
CA LEU A 78 4.97 9.85 11.08
C LEU A 78 4.24 8.62 10.52
N GLU A 79 4.64 7.44 10.93
CA GLU A 79 3.90 6.20 10.77
C GLU A 79 3.54 5.66 12.15
N LEU A 80 2.32 5.17 12.31
CA LEU A 80 1.88 4.43 13.49
C LEU A 80 0.88 3.36 13.11
N TRP A 81 0.82 2.29 13.90
CA TRP A 81 -0.07 1.17 13.69
C TRP A 81 -1.18 1.17 14.72
N VAL A 82 -2.43 1.01 14.28
CA VAL A 82 -3.60 1.01 15.17
C VAL A 82 -4.47 -0.21 14.92
N LYS A 83 -4.90 -0.86 16.00
CA LYS A 83 -5.81 -2.01 15.97
C LYS A 83 -7.00 -1.81 16.91
N PRO A 84 -8.23 -1.73 16.39
CA PRO A 84 -9.45 -1.82 17.20
C PRO A 84 -9.63 -3.23 17.78
N ASP A 85 -10.07 -3.34 19.04
CA ASP A 85 -10.29 -4.63 19.71
C ASP A 85 -11.58 -5.32 19.21
N THR A 86 -12.55 -4.56 18.69
CA THR A 86 -13.82 -5.09 18.18
C THR A 86 -14.29 -4.38 16.91
N THR A 87 -15.18 -5.01 16.15
CA THR A 87 -15.72 -4.46 14.89
C THR A 87 -16.63 -3.25 15.08
N ILE A 88 -17.09 -2.97 16.31
CA ILE A 88 -17.87 -1.77 16.64
C ILE A 88 -17.01 -0.62 17.16
N THR A 89 -15.72 -0.87 17.40
CA THR A 89 -14.79 0.11 17.94
C THR A 89 -14.27 1.00 16.82
N GLY A 90 -14.36 2.31 17.02
CA GLY A 90 -13.76 3.32 16.16
C GLY A 90 -12.71 4.12 16.93
N TYR A 91 -11.94 4.93 16.22
CA TYR A 91 -11.00 5.84 16.86
C TYR A 91 -10.77 7.11 16.05
N ARG A 92 -10.33 8.13 16.78
CA ARG A 92 -9.93 9.42 16.27
C ARG A 92 -8.60 9.80 16.93
N ILE A 93 -7.55 10.00 16.15
CA ILE A 93 -6.23 10.39 16.64
C ILE A 93 -5.84 11.71 15.98
N GLN A 94 -5.73 12.76 16.78
CA GLN A 94 -5.25 14.05 16.33
C GLN A 94 -3.75 14.15 16.58
N VAL A 95 -3.01 14.44 15.52
CA VAL A 95 -1.55 14.62 15.54
C VAL A 95 -1.27 16.11 15.67
N LEU A 96 -0.57 16.51 16.72
CA LEU A 96 -0.22 17.89 17.00
C LEU A 96 1.28 18.06 17.22
N VAL A 97 1.80 19.25 16.91
CA VAL A 97 3.20 19.62 17.17
C VAL A 97 3.29 20.94 17.91
N SER A 98 4.33 21.11 18.73
CA SER A 98 4.63 22.38 19.40
C SER A 98 6.11 22.57 19.64
N ASP A 99 6.57 23.81 19.77
CA ASP A 99 7.96 24.14 20.09
C ASP A 99 8.29 23.93 21.58
N LEU A 100 7.28 23.67 22.43
CA LEU A 100 7.43 23.49 23.88
C LEU A 100 6.78 22.17 24.37
N PRO A 101 7.41 21.42 25.30
CA PRO A 101 6.88 20.16 25.83
C PRO A 101 5.95 20.42 27.02
N SER A 102 4.90 21.22 26.83
CA SER A 102 3.97 21.60 27.89
C SER A 102 2.52 21.33 27.48
N ILE A 103 1.71 20.88 28.45
CA ILE A 103 0.26 20.70 28.27
C ILE A 103 -0.39 22.02 27.82
N ASN A 104 0.09 23.14 28.36
CA ASN A 104 -0.41 24.49 28.06
C ASN A 104 0.27 25.13 26.85
N ALA A 105 1.11 24.40 26.11
CA ALA A 105 1.73 24.93 24.91
C ALA A 105 0.69 25.18 23.82
N LEU A 106 1.01 26.06 22.87
CA LEU A 106 0.20 26.23 21.68
C LEU A 106 0.47 25.04 20.75
N TRP A 107 -0.42 24.06 20.80
CA TRP A 107 -0.37 22.87 19.95
C TRP A 107 -0.98 23.17 18.58
N GLN A 108 -0.19 22.95 17.53
CA GLN A 108 -0.64 23.13 16.15
C GLN A 108 -1.09 21.78 15.59
N PRO A 109 -2.34 21.65 15.11
CA PRO A 109 -2.80 20.41 14.50
C PRO A 109 -2.10 20.20 13.15
N VAL A 110 -1.58 18.99 12.95
CA VAL A 110 -0.92 18.56 11.72
C VAL A 110 -1.85 17.65 10.92
N ALA A 111 -2.49 16.69 11.58
CA ALA A 111 -3.41 15.78 10.93
C ALA A 111 -4.47 15.23 11.89
N LEU A 112 -5.49 14.64 11.28
CA LEU A 112 -6.54 13.90 11.94
C LEU A 112 -6.68 12.54 11.29
N ILE A 113 -6.46 11.49 12.07
CA ILE A 113 -6.64 10.09 11.67
C ILE A 113 -7.96 9.63 12.25
N GLU A 114 -8.91 9.25 11.40
CA GLU A 114 -10.22 8.77 11.81
C GLU A 114 -10.50 7.43 11.14
N GLN A 115 -10.92 6.46 11.94
CA GLN A 115 -11.43 5.20 11.44
C GLN A 115 -12.72 4.83 12.14
N SER A 116 -13.76 4.68 11.31
CA SER A 116 -15.05 4.17 11.73
C SER A 116 -14.97 2.67 12.03
N ALA A 117 -15.91 2.21 12.86
CA ALA A 117 -16.13 0.80 13.16
C ALA A 117 -16.18 -0.07 11.88
N GLY A 118 -15.49 -1.23 11.91
CA GLY A 118 -15.60 -2.24 10.87
C GLY A 118 -14.43 -3.21 10.78
N ASP A 119 -13.22 -2.80 11.16
CA ASP A 119 -12.00 -3.62 11.06
C ASP A 119 -11.38 -3.85 12.45
N THR A 120 -10.75 -5.01 12.63
CA THR A 120 -10.06 -5.40 13.87
C THR A 120 -8.62 -5.79 13.64
N ASN A 121 -8.12 -5.62 12.42
CA ASN A 121 -6.71 -5.81 12.10
C ASN A 121 -5.92 -4.52 12.38
N TYR A 122 -4.60 -4.67 12.50
CA TYR A 122 -3.71 -3.51 12.49
C TYR A 122 -3.80 -2.81 11.13
N THR A 123 -3.88 -1.48 11.19
CA THR A 123 -3.81 -0.60 10.03
C THR A 123 -2.69 0.41 10.24
N ALA A 124 -1.84 0.56 9.22
CA ALA A 124 -0.80 1.59 9.22
C ALA A 124 -1.43 2.94 8.87
N HIS A 125 -1.03 4.00 9.57
CA HIS A 125 -1.40 5.38 9.26
C HIS A 125 -0.15 6.20 9.07
N ARG A 126 -0.06 6.90 7.94
CA ARG A 126 1.05 7.79 7.62
C ARG A 126 0.63 9.25 7.50
N VAL A 127 1.36 10.13 8.18
CA VAL A 127 1.11 11.57 8.24
C VAL A 127 2.42 12.32 8.01
N SER A 128 2.40 13.29 7.09
CA SER A 128 3.55 14.18 6.88
C SER A 128 3.64 15.20 8.02
N ILE A 129 4.81 15.31 8.65
CA ILE A 129 5.17 16.36 9.60
C ILE A 129 6.09 17.34 8.90
N ASP A 130 5.50 18.40 8.39
CA ASP A 130 6.11 19.30 7.42
C ASP A 130 6.93 20.46 8.05
N ASP A 131 7.24 20.41 9.35
CA ASP A 131 7.82 21.55 10.08
C ASP A 131 9.29 21.39 10.48
N PRO A 132 10.20 22.27 10.00
CA PRO A 132 11.59 22.27 10.43
C PRO A 132 11.74 23.07 11.73
N ALA A 133 11.78 22.41 12.90
CA ALA A 133 12.63 22.76 14.05
C ALA A 133 12.18 22.07 15.35
N LYS A 134 12.94 21.09 15.85
CA LYS A 134 12.94 20.67 17.27
C LYS A 134 11.56 20.71 17.97
N ARG A 135 10.54 20.14 17.34
CA ARG A 135 9.17 20.18 17.87
C ARG A 135 8.88 18.93 18.66
N TYR A 136 8.06 19.08 19.69
CA TYR A 136 7.48 17.97 20.42
C TYR A 136 6.23 17.50 19.70
N LEU A 137 6.02 16.19 19.71
CA LEU A 137 4.86 15.52 19.14
C LEU A 137 3.81 15.31 20.23
N ARG A 138 2.55 15.47 19.89
CA ARG A 138 1.42 15.08 20.73
C ARG A 138 0.39 14.33 19.91
N LEU A 139 -0.09 13.23 20.47
CA LEU A 139 -1.16 12.41 19.94
C LEU A 139 -2.33 12.50 20.92
N ASP A 140 -3.41 13.15 20.49
CA ASP A 140 -4.69 13.14 21.20
C ASP A 140 -5.50 11.97 20.64
N ILE A 141 -5.66 10.94 21.46
CA ILE A 141 -6.25 9.65 21.11
C ILE A 141 -7.64 9.56 21.72
N GLU A 142 -8.65 9.38 20.88
CA GLU A 142 -10.03 9.14 21.29
C GLU A 142 -10.46 7.75 20.80
N ALA A 143 -10.71 6.85 21.75
CA ALA A 143 -11.24 5.51 21.47
C ALA A 143 -12.76 5.49 21.70
N ILE A 144 -13.51 5.04 20.69
CA ILE A 144 -14.97 5.09 20.65
C ILE A 144 -15.52 3.66 20.67
N ASN A 145 -16.46 3.36 21.57
CA ASN A 145 -17.14 2.06 21.66
C ASN A 145 -16.20 0.85 21.84
N GLY A 146 -15.03 1.03 22.46
CA GLY A 146 -14.13 -0.07 22.81
C GLY A 146 -12.69 0.37 23.01
N VAL A 147 -11.81 -0.62 23.00
CA VAL A 147 -10.38 -0.46 23.25
C VAL A 147 -9.63 -0.45 21.92
N ILE A 148 -8.56 0.33 21.83
CA ILE A 148 -7.62 0.28 20.71
C ILE A 148 -6.22 -0.05 21.21
N ASN A 149 -5.42 -0.70 20.36
CA ASN A 149 -4.01 -0.94 20.58
C ASN A 149 -3.22 -0.12 19.55
N ILE A 150 -2.21 0.62 19.99
CA ILE A 150 -1.33 1.43 19.16
C ILE A 150 0.08 0.89 19.30
N ASP A 151 0.81 0.79 18.20
CA ASP A 151 2.16 0.24 18.18
C ASP A 151 3.02 0.84 17.05
N ASP A 152 4.33 0.58 17.11
CA ASP A 152 5.35 0.95 16.12
C ASP A 152 5.25 2.40 15.63
N ILE A 153 5.33 3.35 16.57
CA ILE A 153 5.36 4.77 16.23
C ILE A 153 6.75 5.11 15.71
N GLN A 154 6.85 5.51 14.45
CA GLN A 154 8.12 5.90 13.84
C GLN A 154 7.99 7.20 13.04
N ILE A 155 9.08 7.95 12.98
CA ILE A 155 9.21 9.15 12.14
C ILE A 155 10.39 8.94 11.21
N GLU A 156 10.09 8.78 9.93
CA GLU A 156 11.08 8.65 8.88
C GLU A 156 11.42 10.01 8.28
N ARG A 157 12.71 10.29 8.08
CA ARG A 157 13.15 11.54 7.44
C ARG A 157 12.64 11.63 5.99
N ILE A 158 12.09 12.78 5.62
CA ILE A 158 11.80 13.11 4.21
C ILE A 158 12.92 14.01 3.67
N LEU A 159 13.51 13.65 2.54
CA LEU A 159 14.49 14.49 1.85
C LEU A 159 13.82 15.70 1.16
N LEU A 160 14.32 16.90 1.47
CA LEU A 160 14.26 18.25 0.83
C LEU A 160 12.96 18.80 0.18
N ALA A 161 11.96 17.99 -0.09
CA ALA A 161 10.73 18.31 -0.82
C ALA A 161 9.79 19.30 -0.10
N THR A 162 9.83 19.31 1.24
CA THR A 162 8.85 20.04 2.05
C THR A 162 9.35 21.41 2.54
N ALA A 163 10.67 21.64 2.57
CA ALA A 163 11.26 22.92 2.99
C ALA A 163 10.89 24.10 2.07
N LEU A 164 10.47 23.82 0.83
CA LEU A 164 10.04 24.80 -0.16
C LEU A 164 8.66 25.42 0.18
N GLN A 165 7.76 24.63 0.77
CA GLN A 165 6.32 24.94 0.88
C GLN A 165 5.96 26.07 1.87
N LYS A 166 6.63 26.16 3.04
CA LYS A 166 6.40 27.27 3.97
C LYS A 166 7.05 28.57 3.52
N ASN A 167 8.14 28.47 2.78
CA ASN A 167 8.75 29.63 2.14
C ASN A 167 7.79 30.19 1.07
N GLU A 168 7.13 29.32 0.30
CA GLU A 168 6.13 29.66 -0.72
C GLU A 168 4.93 30.43 -0.16
N GLN A 169 4.26 29.93 0.88
CA GLN A 169 3.11 30.62 1.48
C GLN A 169 3.50 31.99 2.03
N ARG A 170 4.68 32.12 2.65
CA ARG A 170 5.23 33.39 3.14
C ARG A 170 5.55 34.37 2.00
N ILE A 171 6.03 33.86 0.87
CA ILE A 171 6.33 34.68 -0.32
C ILE A 171 5.04 35.16 -0.96
N VAL A 172 4.04 34.30 -1.15
CA VAL A 172 2.75 34.67 -1.76
C VAL A 172 1.99 35.66 -0.87
N SER A 173 1.90 35.42 0.44
CA SER A 173 1.28 36.36 1.37
C SER A 173 2.05 37.69 1.41
N GLY A 174 3.38 37.62 1.45
CA GLY A 174 4.24 38.80 1.40
C GLY A 174 4.12 39.60 0.11
N ILE A 175 3.92 38.95 -1.05
CA ILE A 175 3.64 39.61 -2.33
C ILE A 175 2.28 40.31 -2.27
N LEU A 176 1.23 39.64 -1.79
CA LEU A 176 -0.13 40.20 -1.72
C LEU A 176 -0.23 41.36 -0.73
N ASP A 177 0.48 41.29 0.40
CA ASP A 177 0.53 42.35 1.40
C ASP A 177 1.36 43.54 0.91
N LYS A 178 2.50 43.30 0.24
CA LYS A 178 3.31 44.37 -0.37
C LYS A 178 2.62 45.04 -1.55
N LEU A 179 1.88 44.30 -2.37
CA LEU A 179 1.04 44.88 -3.44
C LEU A 179 -0.04 45.83 -2.87
N ARG A 180 -0.45 45.64 -1.61
CA ARG A 180 -1.41 46.54 -0.92
C ARG A 180 -0.75 47.73 -0.23
N GLN A 181 0.52 47.64 0.19
CA GLN A 181 1.13 48.62 1.10
C GLN A 181 2.37 49.35 0.52
N ASP A 182 3.12 48.78 -0.42
CA ASP A 182 4.45 49.30 -0.79
C ASP A 182 4.79 49.11 -2.29
N GLN A 183 5.13 50.22 -2.98
CA GLN A 183 5.40 50.29 -4.43
C GLN A 183 6.86 49.98 -4.82
N ASN A 184 7.63 49.28 -3.98
CA ASN A 184 9.03 48.97 -4.32
C ASN A 184 9.11 47.84 -5.36
N ILE A 185 9.27 48.24 -6.63
CA ILE A 185 9.31 47.36 -7.80
C ILE A 185 10.45 46.33 -7.71
N GLU A 186 11.62 46.68 -7.17
CA GLU A 186 12.77 45.76 -7.06
C GLU A 186 12.51 44.63 -6.06
N LEU A 187 11.91 44.94 -4.91
CA LEU A 187 11.53 43.93 -3.91
C LEU A 187 10.42 43.00 -4.41
N GLN A 188 9.51 43.51 -5.25
CA GLN A 188 8.45 42.71 -5.87
C GLN A 188 9.04 41.80 -6.97
N ALA A 189 9.97 42.29 -7.77
CA ALA A 189 10.66 41.50 -8.80
C ALA A 189 11.44 40.31 -8.21
N GLU A 190 12.17 40.50 -7.10
CA GLU A 190 12.86 39.38 -6.43
C GLU A 190 11.88 38.38 -5.80
N SER A 191 10.72 38.87 -5.32
CA SER A 191 9.67 38.00 -4.81
C SER A 191 9.07 37.13 -5.92
N PHE A 192 8.86 37.68 -7.12
CA PHE A 192 8.44 36.92 -8.30
C PHE A 192 9.51 35.97 -8.83
N ARG A 193 10.80 36.32 -8.68
CA ARG A 193 11.92 35.42 -9.00
C ARG A 193 11.89 34.19 -8.10
N THR A 194 11.72 34.41 -6.80
CA THR A 194 11.64 33.33 -5.81
C THR A 194 10.38 32.48 -6.01
N LEU A 195 9.24 33.11 -6.31
CA LEU A 195 8.01 32.41 -6.69
C LEU A 195 8.21 31.49 -7.90
N GLY A 196 8.90 31.98 -8.93
CA GLY A 196 9.22 31.18 -10.13
C GLY A 196 10.10 29.98 -9.83
N VAL A 197 11.14 30.14 -8.99
CA VAL A 197 12.02 29.04 -8.57
C VAL A 197 11.25 27.97 -7.81
N ASN A 198 10.41 28.37 -6.85
CA ASN A 198 9.60 27.44 -6.07
C ASN A 198 8.57 26.71 -6.94
N TYR A 199 7.90 27.44 -7.83
CA TYR A 199 6.98 26.86 -8.81
C TYR A 199 7.67 25.83 -9.72
N ALA A 200 8.90 26.12 -10.18
CA ALA A 200 9.68 25.18 -10.97
C ALA A 200 10.10 23.94 -10.18
N ALA A 201 10.37 24.07 -8.88
CA ALA A 201 10.71 22.94 -8.00
C ALA A 201 9.57 21.90 -7.89
N GLN A 202 8.33 22.32 -8.13
CA GLN A 202 7.19 21.39 -8.16
C GLN A 202 7.27 20.39 -9.31
N LEU A 203 7.91 20.72 -10.42
CA LEU A 203 8.07 19.79 -11.54
C LEU A 203 8.93 18.58 -11.14
N ASP A 204 9.96 18.80 -10.33
CA ASP A 204 10.77 17.69 -9.84
C ASP A 204 9.99 16.83 -8.83
N LEU A 205 9.20 17.47 -7.97
CA LEU A 205 8.32 16.76 -7.04
C LEU A 205 7.31 15.87 -7.76
N GLN A 206 6.60 16.43 -8.74
CA GLN A 206 5.63 15.69 -9.54
C GLN A 206 6.30 14.54 -10.31
N ARG A 207 7.51 14.73 -10.83
CA ARG A 207 8.30 13.65 -11.46
C ARG A 207 8.62 12.54 -10.46
N GLN A 208 9.15 12.87 -9.28
CA GLN A 208 9.49 11.89 -8.25
C GLN A 208 8.26 11.05 -7.87
N TYR A 209 7.12 11.69 -7.58
CA TYR A 209 5.88 10.97 -7.26
C TYR A 209 5.36 10.12 -8.42
N LEU A 210 5.52 10.56 -9.68
CA LEU A 210 5.19 9.72 -10.84
C LEU A 210 6.11 8.50 -10.94
N GLU A 211 7.40 8.65 -10.69
CA GLU A 211 8.36 7.55 -10.68
C GLU A 211 8.05 6.55 -9.56
N TYR A 212 7.78 7.05 -8.35
CA TYR A 212 7.37 6.23 -7.21
C TYR A 212 6.09 5.46 -7.55
N ALA A 213 5.06 6.14 -8.04
CA ALA A 213 3.81 5.48 -8.43
C ALA A 213 3.98 4.48 -9.58
N ASN A 214 4.87 4.73 -10.54
CA ASN A 214 5.23 3.77 -11.59
C ASN A 214 5.91 2.53 -10.99
N GLY A 215 6.85 2.73 -10.06
CA GLY A 215 7.53 1.65 -9.33
C GLY A 215 6.54 0.77 -8.55
N LEU A 216 5.62 1.40 -7.80
CA LEU A 216 4.54 0.71 -7.08
C LEU A 216 3.64 -0.09 -8.01
N HIS A 217 3.20 0.52 -9.11
CA HIS A 217 2.35 -0.14 -10.08
C HIS A 217 3.02 -1.38 -10.69
N SER A 218 4.29 -1.26 -11.09
CA SER A 218 5.07 -2.39 -11.61
C SER A 218 5.31 -3.48 -10.57
N GLY A 219 5.56 -3.11 -9.31
CA GLY A 219 5.74 -4.04 -8.20
C GLY A 219 4.47 -4.84 -7.89
N ILE A 220 3.30 -4.18 -7.88
CA ILE A 220 2.00 -4.84 -7.69
C ILE A 220 1.68 -5.78 -8.85
N ALA A 221 1.90 -5.34 -10.10
CA ALA A 221 1.67 -6.18 -11.27
C ALA A 221 2.53 -7.46 -11.23
N LEU A 222 3.78 -7.36 -10.77
CA LEU A 222 4.65 -8.51 -10.55
C LEU A 222 4.13 -9.43 -9.43
N ALA A 223 3.69 -8.86 -8.31
CA ALA A 223 3.12 -9.63 -7.20
C ALA A 223 1.85 -10.40 -7.62
N LEU A 224 0.96 -9.77 -8.39
CA LEU A 224 -0.26 -10.39 -8.94
C LEU A 224 0.07 -11.54 -9.90
N ALA A 225 1.02 -11.33 -10.83
CA ALA A 225 1.42 -12.33 -11.81
C ALA A 225 2.21 -13.50 -11.19
N GLY A 226 2.95 -13.24 -10.11
CA GLY A 226 3.80 -14.20 -9.41
C GLY A 226 3.18 -14.84 -8.16
N SER A 227 1.94 -14.51 -7.81
CA SER A 227 1.33 -14.85 -6.51
C SER A 227 1.28 -16.37 -6.26
N GLU A 228 2.26 -16.88 -5.51
CA GLU A 228 2.20 -18.20 -4.89
C GLU A 228 1.02 -18.31 -3.92
N ARG A 229 0.58 -17.18 -3.34
CA ARG A 229 -0.61 -17.12 -2.49
C ARG A 229 -1.86 -17.60 -3.23
N ASN A 230 -1.97 -17.33 -4.53
CA ASN A 230 -3.09 -17.79 -5.35
C ASN A 230 -3.02 -19.29 -5.64
N LYS A 231 -1.81 -19.85 -5.73
CA LYS A 231 -1.62 -21.30 -5.92
C LYS A 231 -2.05 -22.09 -4.69
N MET A 232 -1.97 -21.50 -3.49
CA MET A 232 -2.47 -22.10 -2.25
C MET A 232 -3.98 -22.31 -2.25
N ALA A 233 -4.73 -21.53 -3.03
CA ALA A 233 -6.17 -21.72 -3.17
C ALA A 233 -6.56 -22.75 -4.27
N ASN A 234 -5.59 -23.39 -4.94
CA ASN A 234 -5.88 -24.34 -6.03
C ASN A 234 -6.09 -25.77 -5.47
N PRO A 235 -7.28 -26.37 -5.63
CA PRO A 235 -7.54 -27.72 -5.14
C PRO A 235 -6.58 -28.78 -5.72
N MET A 236 -6.10 -28.60 -6.96
CA MET A 236 -5.20 -29.54 -7.63
C MET A 236 -3.77 -29.56 -7.06
N ALA A 237 -3.39 -28.58 -6.24
CA ALA A 237 -2.09 -28.55 -5.56
C ALA A 237 -2.00 -29.63 -4.46
N TYR A 238 -3.15 -30.10 -3.97
CA TYR A 238 -3.25 -30.93 -2.78
C TYR A 238 -3.35 -32.42 -3.09
N ALA A 239 -2.81 -33.25 -2.19
CA ALA A 239 -2.83 -34.70 -2.33
C ALA A 239 -4.23 -35.27 -2.07
N SER A 240 -4.95 -34.77 -1.06
CA SER A 240 -6.30 -35.28 -0.75
C SER A 240 -7.24 -35.14 -1.93
N PHE A 241 -7.26 -33.98 -2.59
CA PHE A 241 -8.10 -33.76 -3.76
C PHE A 241 -7.74 -34.67 -4.94
N ARG A 242 -6.44 -34.86 -5.21
CA ARG A 242 -5.96 -35.76 -6.27
C ARG A 242 -6.34 -37.22 -5.99
N ASN A 243 -6.29 -37.65 -4.74
CA ASN A 243 -6.72 -38.98 -4.32
C ASN A 243 -8.24 -39.15 -4.51
N ILE A 244 -9.05 -38.19 -4.06
CA ILE A 244 -10.51 -38.18 -4.28
C ILE A 244 -10.85 -38.31 -5.77
N ILE A 245 -10.18 -37.53 -6.64
CA ILE A 245 -10.37 -37.62 -8.09
C ILE A 245 -10.02 -39.01 -8.62
N THR A 246 -8.91 -39.58 -8.16
CA THR A 246 -8.41 -40.88 -8.62
C THR A 246 -9.37 -42.00 -8.20
N ASP A 247 -9.84 -41.98 -6.96
CA ASP A 247 -10.81 -42.94 -6.43
C ASP A 247 -12.17 -42.81 -7.11
N THR A 248 -12.59 -41.59 -7.44
CA THR A 248 -13.83 -41.34 -8.20
C THR A 248 -13.72 -41.86 -9.63
N LYS A 249 -12.58 -41.65 -10.31
CA LYS A 249 -12.35 -42.17 -11.66
C LYS A 249 -12.43 -43.69 -11.71
N ARG A 250 -12.00 -44.37 -10.65
CA ARG A 250 -12.03 -45.84 -10.54
C ARG A 250 -13.44 -46.42 -10.57
N VAL A 251 -14.44 -45.68 -10.10
CA VAL A 251 -15.84 -46.13 -9.96
C VAL A 251 -16.80 -45.48 -10.96
N THR A 252 -16.28 -44.75 -11.94
CA THR A 252 -17.08 -44.00 -12.93
C THR A 252 -16.86 -44.49 -14.35
N THR A 253 -17.91 -44.38 -15.16
CA THR A 253 -17.88 -44.70 -16.60
C THR A 253 -17.03 -43.70 -17.39
N PRO A 254 -16.56 -44.03 -18.62
CA PRO A 254 -15.81 -43.10 -19.47
C PRO A 254 -16.52 -41.76 -19.70
N LEU A 255 -17.85 -41.76 -19.84
CA LEU A 255 -18.64 -40.54 -19.99
C LEU A 255 -18.62 -39.68 -18.71
N GLN A 256 -18.76 -40.30 -17.55
CA GLN A 256 -18.66 -39.61 -16.26
C GLN A 256 -17.24 -39.08 -16.00
N GLN A 257 -16.21 -39.83 -16.39
CA GLN A 257 -14.82 -39.37 -16.32
C GLN A 257 -14.56 -38.15 -17.23
N ALA A 258 -15.16 -38.11 -18.42
CA ALA A 258 -15.10 -36.94 -19.30
C ALA A 258 -15.79 -35.72 -18.69
N ARG A 259 -16.96 -35.90 -18.04
CA ARG A 259 -17.65 -34.84 -17.29
C ARG A 259 -16.81 -34.32 -16.13
N LEU A 260 -16.22 -35.22 -15.33
CA LEU A 260 -15.32 -34.86 -14.25
C LEU A 260 -14.10 -34.08 -14.76
N SER A 261 -13.49 -34.54 -15.86
CA SER A 261 -12.35 -33.84 -16.46
C SER A 261 -12.72 -32.45 -16.99
N SER A 262 -13.94 -32.27 -17.51
CA SER A 262 -14.48 -30.97 -17.90
C SER A 262 -14.66 -30.03 -16.69
N MET A 263 -15.22 -30.53 -15.59
CA MET A 263 -15.37 -29.77 -14.34
C MET A 263 -14.02 -29.33 -13.75
N LEU A 264 -12.98 -30.14 -13.93
CA LEU A 264 -11.63 -29.88 -13.41
C LEU A 264 -10.77 -28.99 -14.31
N LYS A 265 -11.16 -28.80 -15.58
CA LYS A 265 -10.40 -28.02 -16.56
C LYS A 265 -10.02 -26.61 -16.07
N PRO A 266 -10.89 -25.84 -15.41
CA PRO A 266 -10.54 -24.51 -14.89
C PRO A 266 -9.39 -24.51 -13.88
N PHE A 267 -9.14 -25.63 -13.19
CA PHE A 267 -8.07 -25.76 -12.18
C PHE A 267 -6.75 -26.29 -12.76
N GLY A 268 -6.78 -26.87 -13.97
CA GLY A 268 -5.60 -27.46 -14.63
C GLY A 268 -4.78 -26.46 -15.46
N ASP A 269 -5.42 -25.41 -16.00
CA ASP A 269 -4.81 -24.41 -16.91
C ASP A 269 -4.19 -23.19 -16.16
N LEU A 270 -4.06 -23.25 -14.83
CA LEU A 270 -3.71 -22.11 -13.97
C LEU A 270 -2.24 -21.64 -14.08
N THR A 271 -1.41 -22.21 -14.94
CA THR A 271 -0.10 -21.61 -15.29
C THR A 271 -0.24 -20.29 -16.04
N THR A 272 -1.42 -19.97 -16.61
CA THR A 272 -1.69 -18.74 -17.37
C THR A 272 -2.95 -17.99 -16.95
N ALA A 273 -3.85 -18.58 -16.14
CA ALA A 273 -5.08 -17.92 -15.70
C ALA A 273 -4.91 -17.18 -14.36
N THR A 274 -4.80 -15.86 -14.45
CA THR A 274 -4.92 -14.93 -13.32
C THR A 274 -6.31 -15.06 -12.68
N LEU A 275 -6.34 -15.20 -11.35
CA LEU A 275 -7.28 -14.62 -10.38
C LEU A 275 -8.81 -14.68 -10.58
N ASN A 276 -9.35 -14.31 -11.75
CA ASN A 276 -10.78 -14.24 -11.99
C ASN A 276 -11.52 -15.58 -11.95
N VAL A 277 -10.79 -16.70 -12.06
CA VAL A 277 -11.41 -18.03 -12.03
C VAL A 277 -11.79 -18.37 -10.60
N MET A 278 -10.87 -18.43 -9.63
CA MET A 278 -11.20 -19.00 -8.31
C MET A 278 -11.89 -18.04 -7.33
N SER A 279 -11.53 -16.75 -7.31
CA SER A 279 -12.16 -15.75 -6.43
C SER A 279 -13.45 -15.13 -7.03
N GLY A 280 -13.68 -15.31 -8.34
CA GLY A 280 -14.84 -14.79 -9.08
C GLY A 280 -16.08 -15.69 -9.09
N GLY A 281 -16.18 -16.68 -8.18
CA GLY A 281 -17.35 -17.57 -8.06
C GLY A 281 -17.26 -18.92 -8.78
N VAL A 282 -16.12 -19.29 -9.39
CA VAL A 282 -15.96 -20.66 -9.94
C VAL A 282 -15.90 -21.71 -8.84
N TYR A 283 -15.37 -21.37 -7.66
CA TYR A 283 -15.37 -22.30 -6.53
C TYR A 283 -16.80 -22.68 -6.11
N SER A 284 -17.69 -21.71 -5.90
CA SER A 284 -19.10 -22.00 -5.58
C SER A 284 -19.83 -22.69 -6.73
N ALA A 285 -19.52 -22.32 -7.98
CA ALA A 285 -20.03 -23.00 -9.18
C ALA A 285 -19.46 -24.42 -9.39
N PHE A 286 -18.38 -24.79 -8.70
CA PHE A 286 -17.74 -26.10 -8.78
C PHE A 286 -18.10 -27.00 -7.59
N ALA A 287 -18.02 -26.48 -6.36
CA ALA A 287 -18.03 -27.26 -5.14
C ALA A 287 -19.33 -28.09 -4.98
N GLU A 288 -20.49 -27.46 -5.15
CA GLU A 288 -21.78 -28.15 -5.01
C GLU A 288 -22.07 -29.13 -6.15
N PRO A 289 -21.84 -28.79 -7.43
CA PRO A 289 -21.92 -29.77 -8.52
C PRO A 289 -20.94 -30.95 -8.35
N PHE A 290 -19.74 -30.70 -7.84
CA PHE A 290 -18.75 -31.75 -7.61
C PHE A 290 -19.16 -32.68 -6.47
N LYS A 291 -19.64 -32.16 -5.33
CA LYS A 291 -20.22 -32.97 -4.24
C LYS A 291 -21.37 -33.83 -4.76
N SER A 292 -22.26 -33.25 -5.57
CA SER A 292 -23.39 -33.97 -6.16
C SER A 292 -22.92 -35.07 -7.12
N PHE A 293 -21.89 -34.80 -7.92
CA PHE A 293 -21.27 -35.78 -8.81
C PHE A 293 -20.62 -36.93 -8.03
N LEU A 294 -19.93 -36.64 -6.91
CA LEU A 294 -19.36 -37.66 -6.04
C LEU A 294 -20.44 -38.55 -5.43
N ALA A 295 -21.50 -37.96 -4.88
CA ALA A 295 -22.62 -38.70 -4.29
C ALA A 295 -23.26 -39.65 -5.32
N ALA A 296 -23.49 -39.17 -6.55
CA ALA A 296 -24.02 -40.00 -7.63
C ALA A 296 -23.05 -41.10 -8.07
N SER A 297 -21.75 -40.80 -8.15
CA SER A 297 -20.73 -41.76 -8.62
C SER A 297 -20.58 -42.96 -7.68
N PHE A 298 -20.80 -42.76 -6.38
CA PHE A 298 -20.74 -43.82 -5.37
C PHE A 298 -22.13 -44.39 -5.00
N ASP A 299 -23.19 -44.05 -5.74
CA ASP A 299 -24.50 -44.68 -5.56
C ASP A 299 -24.56 -46.04 -6.28
N LYS A 300 -25.22 -47.01 -5.65
CA LYS A 300 -25.33 -48.39 -6.12
C LYS A 300 -25.97 -48.51 -7.49
N SER A 301 -26.91 -47.61 -7.79
CA SER A 301 -27.53 -47.47 -9.11
C SER A 301 -26.51 -47.12 -10.20
N SER A 302 -25.49 -46.33 -9.88
CA SER A 302 -24.56 -45.76 -10.85
C SER A 302 -23.35 -46.65 -11.12
N TYR A 303 -22.75 -47.25 -10.08
CA TYR A 303 -21.61 -48.17 -10.26
C TYR A 303 -22.05 -49.64 -10.50
N GLY A 304 -23.32 -49.97 -10.23
CA GLY A 304 -23.90 -51.28 -10.53
C GLY A 304 -24.04 -51.53 -12.03
N ASP A 305 -24.42 -50.49 -12.77
CA ASP A 305 -24.64 -50.50 -14.23
C ASP A 305 -23.39 -50.06 -15.01
N ALA A 306 -22.40 -49.46 -14.33
CA ALA A 306 -21.07 -49.29 -14.88
C ALA A 306 -20.39 -50.66 -14.96
N ASP A 307 -19.83 -50.98 -16.12
CA ASP A 307 -19.16 -52.25 -16.47
C ASP A 307 -17.82 -52.42 -15.70
N LEU A 308 -17.88 -52.29 -14.38
CA LEU A 308 -16.76 -52.21 -13.43
C LEU A 308 -16.35 -53.60 -12.96
N SER A 309 -15.08 -53.75 -12.62
CA SER A 309 -14.57 -54.98 -12.03
C SER A 309 -15.21 -55.27 -10.67
N ARG A 310 -15.26 -56.55 -10.27
CA ARG A 310 -15.78 -56.97 -8.95
C ARG A 310 -15.00 -56.31 -7.79
N SER A 311 -13.71 -56.04 -7.99
CA SER A 311 -12.87 -55.32 -7.01
C SER A 311 -13.27 -53.86 -6.87
N ASP A 312 -13.66 -53.19 -7.95
CA ASP A 312 -14.00 -51.77 -7.93
C ASP A 312 -15.40 -51.53 -7.35
N ARG A 313 -16.34 -52.45 -7.60
CA ARG A 313 -17.66 -52.44 -6.93
C ARG A 313 -17.54 -52.60 -5.41
N LYS A 314 -16.71 -53.54 -4.95
CA LYS A 314 -16.42 -53.70 -3.51
C LYS A 314 -15.70 -52.48 -2.92
N PHE A 315 -14.87 -51.81 -3.71
CA PHE A 315 -14.20 -50.58 -3.30
C PHE A 315 -15.22 -49.44 -3.11
N ALA A 316 -16.15 -49.26 -4.05
CA ALA A 316 -17.22 -48.26 -3.97
C ALA A 316 -18.09 -48.46 -2.72
N GLU A 317 -18.54 -49.69 -2.47
CA GLU A 317 -19.38 -50.04 -1.31
C GLU A 317 -18.68 -49.76 0.03
N LYS A 318 -17.38 -50.01 0.12
CA LYS A 318 -16.63 -49.87 1.37
C LYS A 318 -16.15 -48.45 1.64
N ASN A 319 -15.78 -47.70 0.60
CA ASN A 319 -15.08 -46.42 0.74
C ASN A 319 -15.89 -45.19 0.30
N GLY A 320 -17.04 -45.36 -0.37
CA GLY A 320 -17.79 -44.24 -0.94
C GLY A 320 -18.19 -43.17 0.07
N LEU A 321 -18.75 -43.56 1.22
CA LEU A 321 -19.10 -42.62 2.28
C LEU A 321 -17.86 -41.87 2.84
N LYS A 322 -16.74 -42.60 3.01
CA LYS A 322 -15.50 -42.03 3.51
C LYS A 322 -14.91 -41.00 2.54
N ILE A 323 -14.88 -41.32 1.25
CA ILE A 323 -14.39 -40.41 0.19
C ILE A 323 -15.28 -39.16 0.09
N TYR A 324 -16.60 -39.31 0.22
CA TYR A 324 -17.52 -38.17 0.24
C TYR A 324 -17.25 -37.24 1.44
N GLN A 325 -17.11 -37.79 2.64
CA GLN A 325 -16.79 -37.03 3.84
C GLN A 325 -15.41 -36.34 3.76
N GLU A 326 -14.41 -37.02 3.21
CA GLU A 326 -13.09 -36.45 2.96
C GLU A 326 -13.15 -35.28 1.96
N ALA A 327 -13.96 -35.41 0.91
CA ALA A 327 -14.18 -34.35 -0.07
C ALA A 327 -14.91 -33.15 0.52
N GLU A 328 -15.96 -33.37 1.31
CA GLU A 328 -16.69 -32.30 1.98
C GLU A 328 -15.80 -31.52 2.94
N ARG A 329 -15.00 -32.23 3.77
CA ARG A 329 -14.02 -31.61 4.66
C ARG A 329 -12.98 -30.81 3.89
N PHE A 330 -12.36 -31.41 2.88
CA PHE A 330 -11.33 -30.75 2.08
C PHE A 330 -11.85 -29.47 1.41
N LEU A 331 -13.05 -29.53 0.83
CA LEU A 331 -13.68 -28.36 0.23
C LEU A 331 -13.94 -27.27 1.28
N ALA A 332 -14.48 -27.61 2.45
CA ALA A 332 -14.68 -26.62 3.52
C ALA A 332 -13.36 -26.00 4.01
N GLU A 333 -12.27 -26.76 4.08
CA GLU A 333 -10.93 -26.26 4.40
C GLU A 333 -10.41 -25.31 3.29
N LEU A 334 -10.60 -25.67 2.03
CA LEU A 334 -10.22 -24.85 0.88
C LEU A 334 -11.04 -23.56 0.76
N GLU A 335 -12.33 -23.59 1.13
CA GLU A 335 -13.19 -22.41 1.14
C GLU A 335 -12.66 -21.33 2.09
N LYS A 336 -12.19 -21.72 3.27
CA LYS A 336 -11.55 -20.78 4.23
C LYS A 336 -10.34 -20.09 3.61
N GLU A 337 -9.52 -20.85 2.87
CA GLU A 337 -8.36 -20.32 2.17
C GLU A 337 -8.76 -19.35 1.06
N LEU A 338 -9.77 -19.70 0.28
CA LEU A 338 -10.29 -18.86 -0.81
C LEU A 338 -10.84 -17.52 -0.32
N VAL A 339 -11.52 -17.49 0.83
CA VAL A 339 -12.00 -16.25 1.44
C VAL A 339 -10.83 -15.32 1.79
N GLN A 340 -9.74 -15.86 2.35
CA GLN A 340 -8.55 -15.06 2.66
C GLN A 340 -7.87 -14.51 1.40
N VAL A 341 -7.67 -15.35 0.38
CA VAL A 341 -7.06 -14.95 -0.89
C VAL A 341 -7.92 -13.88 -1.59
N GLY A 342 -9.23 -14.11 -1.69
CA GLY A 342 -10.14 -13.16 -2.32
C GLY A 342 -10.17 -11.78 -1.64
N GLY A 343 -10.05 -11.74 -0.31
CA GLY A 343 -9.93 -10.48 0.44
C GLY A 343 -8.66 -9.72 0.09
N LEU A 344 -7.51 -10.40 0.11
CA LEU A 344 -6.21 -9.81 -0.26
C LEU A 344 -6.21 -9.31 -1.71
N ASP A 345 -6.80 -10.07 -2.64
CA ASP A 345 -6.87 -9.66 -4.04
C ASP A 345 -7.73 -8.43 -4.25
N ALA A 346 -8.88 -8.35 -3.58
CA ALA A 346 -9.74 -7.18 -3.63
C ALA A 346 -9.04 -5.93 -3.09
N GLU A 347 -8.30 -6.06 -1.99
CA GLU A 347 -7.46 -4.99 -1.44
C GLU A 347 -6.37 -4.57 -2.44
N LEU A 348 -5.64 -5.52 -3.02
CA LEU A 348 -4.56 -5.23 -3.95
C LEU A 348 -5.07 -4.56 -5.24
N LEU A 349 -6.22 -5.00 -5.77
CA LEU A 349 -6.90 -4.36 -6.90
C LEU A 349 -7.35 -2.93 -6.57
N SER A 350 -7.85 -2.71 -5.34
CA SER A 350 -8.22 -1.38 -4.86
C SER A 350 -6.99 -0.45 -4.82
N ILE A 351 -5.87 -0.93 -4.28
CA ILE A 351 -4.59 -0.20 -4.24
C ILE A 351 -4.12 0.11 -5.66
N GLN A 352 -4.17 -0.86 -6.57
CA GLN A 352 -3.81 -0.65 -7.98
C GLN A 352 -4.65 0.45 -8.62
N LYS A 353 -5.97 0.44 -8.41
CA LYS A 353 -6.88 1.47 -8.92
C LYS A 353 -6.55 2.85 -8.36
N ASN A 354 -6.21 2.93 -7.07
CA ASN A 354 -5.80 4.18 -6.43
C ASN A 354 -4.49 4.72 -7.02
N ILE A 355 -3.50 3.85 -7.26
CA ILE A 355 -2.25 4.22 -7.92
C ILE A 355 -2.48 4.70 -9.36
N GLU A 356 -3.32 4.02 -10.13
CA GLU A 356 -3.67 4.45 -11.49
C GLU A 356 -4.38 5.80 -11.50
N GLY A 357 -5.32 6.02 -10.57
CA GLY A 357 -5.98 7.30 -10.37
C GLY A 357 -4.99 8.42 -10.04
N PHE A 358 -4.09 8.16 -9.08
CA PHE A 358 -3.03 9.08 -8.68
C PHE A 358 -2.12 9.45 -9.86
N ARG A 359 -1.64 8.46 -10.62
CA ARG A 359 -0.79 8.68 -11.82
C ARG A 359 -1.49 9.56 -12.86
N ARG A 360 -2.76 9.31 -13.14
CA ARG A 360 -3.54 10.11 -14.10
C ARG A 360 -3.73 11.55 -13.64
N ASN A 361 -4.04 11.73 -12.35
CA ASN A 361 -4.20 13.07 -11.77
C ASN A 361 -2.89 13.85 -11.80
N LEU A 362 -1.77 13.19 -11.51
CA LEU A 362 -0.45 13.80 -11.48
C LEU A 362 0.09 14.12 -12.90
N ASP A 363 -0.15 13.26 -13.90
CA ASP A 363 0.17 13.58 -15.31
C ASP A 363 -0.65 14.77 -15.82
N LYS A 364 -1.94 14.82 -15.48
CA LYS A 364 -2.79 15.97 -15.82
C LYS A 364 -2.24 17.25 -15.21
N GLN A 365 -1.88 17.20 -13.93
CA GLN A 365 -1.36 18.37 -13.24
C GLN A 365 -0.01 18.81 -13.79
N LEU A 366 0.89 17.89 -14.10
CA LEU A 366 2.16 18.23 -14.75
C LEU A 366 1.94 19.05 -16.03
N ARG A 367 0.94 18.65 -16.83
CA ARG A 367 0.57 19.41 -18.05
C ARG A 367 0.00 20.78 -17.70
N ASP A 368 -0.86 20.88 -16.70
CA ASP A 368 -1.46 22.14 -16.26
C ASP A 368 -0.40 23.10 -15.68
N THR A 369 0.55 22.57 -14.89
CA THR A 369 1.68 23.30 -14.31
C THR A 369 2.59 23.88 -15.40
N LEU A 370 2.95 23.06 -16.39
CA LEU A 370 3.74 23.50 -17.56
C LEU A 370 3.00 24.55 -18.40
N GLN A 371 1.69 24.36 -18.62
CA GLN A 371 0.87 25.30 -19.39
C GLN A 371 0.75 26.66 -18.69
N HIS A 372 0.60 26.68 -17.36
CA HIS A 372 0.54 27.93 -16.60
C HIS A 372 1.86 28.72 -16.66
N ALA A 373 2.99 28.02 -16.73
CA ALA A 373 4.32 28.60 -17.02
C ALA A 373 4.55 28.95 -18.50
N SER A 374 3.49 29.00 -19.31
CA SER A 374 3.53 29.33 -20.73
C SER A 374 4.40 28.38 -21.57
N MET A 375 4.62 27.14 -21.12
CA MET A 375 5.32 26.14 -21.91
C MET A 375 4.39 25.57 -22.99
N ALA A 376 4.97 25.18 -24.12
CA ALA A 376 4.21 24.56 -25.21
C ALA A 376 3.57 23.25 -24.73
N ARG A 377 2.28 23.07 -25.03
CA ARG A 377 1.53 21.83 -24.78
C ARG A 377 1.94 20.74 -25.78
N SER A 378 3.17 20.25 -25.64
CA SER A 378 3.74 19.20 -26.48
C SER A 378 4.19 18.01 -25.63
N GLN A 379 4.24 16.83 -26.26
CA GLN A 379 4.78 15.65 -25.61
C GLN A 379 6.29 15.81 -25.32
N GLU A 380 7.00 16.61 -26.11
CA GLU A 380 8.41 16.93 -25.90
C GLU A 380 8.63 17.67 -24.58
N THR A 381 7.82 18.69 -24.25
CA THR A 381 7.93 19.42 -22.98
C THR A 381 7.70 18.49 -21.78
N VAL A 382 6.70 17.61 -21.88
CA VAL A 382 6.42 16.61 -20.83
C VAL A 382 7.58 15.62 -20.69
N SER A 383 8.14 15.13 -21.81
CA SER A 383 9.32 14.25 -21.80
C SER A 383 10.55 14.92 -21.20
N ARG A 384 10.75 16.23 -21.44
CA ARG A 384 11.83 17.00 -20.79
C ARG A 384 11.63 17.09 -19.28
N ALA A 385 10.40 17.27 -18.82
CA ALA A 385 10.07 17.32 -17.38
C ALA A 385 10.28 15.96 -16.69
N LEU A 386 9.96 14.87 -17.40
CA LEU A 386 10.11 13.49 -16.92
C LEU A 386 11.46 12.86 -17.30
N SER A 387 12.42 13.65 -17.78
CA SER A 387 13.71 13.14 -18.22
C SER A 387 14.50 12.54 -17.05
N LYS A 388 15.24 11.46 -17.29
CA LYS A 388 16.21 10.94 -16.32
C LYS A 388 17.52 11.75 -16.27
N ASP A 389 17.70 12.68 -17.20
CA ASP A 389 18.87 13.55 -17.27
C ASP A 389 18.64 14.85 -16.49
N ASP A 390 19.40 15.03 -15.41
CA ASP A 390 19.35 16.18 -14.52
C ASP A 390 19.61 17.51 -15.25
N VAL A 391 20.47 17.54 -16.26
CA VAL A 391 20.80 18.76 -17.00
C VAL A 391 19.59 19.23 -17.81
N VAL A 392 18.89 18.29 -18.45
CA VAL A 392 17.66 18.58 -19.21
C VAL A 392 16.57 19.10 -18.28
N ARG A 393 16.43 18.49 -17.09
CA ARG A 393 15.46 18.91 -16.07
C ARG A 393 15.76 20.30 -15.52
N GLN A 394 17.00 20.55 -15.10
CA GLN A 394 17.42 21.85 -14.57
C GLN A 394 17.21 22.98 -15.58
N LYS A 395 17.51 22.73 -16.86
CA LYS A 395 17.26 23.70 -17.93
C LYS A 395 15.77 24.02 -18.08
N LEU A 396 14.90 22.99 -18.07
CA LEU A 396 13.46 23.21 -18.11
C LEU A 396 12.95 23.97 -16.88
N MET A 397 13.46 23.64 -15.69
CA MET A 397 13.11 24.35 -14.45
C MET A 397 13.50 25.82 -14.50
N GLN A 398 14.67 26.15 -15.07
CA GLN A 398 15.09 27.53 -15.28
C GLN A 398 14.19 28.27 -16.28
N GLU A 399 13.80 27.63 -17.39
CA GLU A 399 12.84 28.18 -18.37
C GLU A 399 11.48 28.47 -17.70
N VAL A 400 10.98 27.52 -16.92
CA VAL A 400 9.70 27.64 -16.18
C VAL A 400 9.76 28.76 -15.14
N ALA A 401 10.82 28.79 -14.31
CA ALA A 401 11.01 29.84 -13.32
C ALA A 401 11.08 31.22 -13.98
N GLY A 402 11.87 31.35 -15.05
CA GLY A 402 11.99 32.57 -15.84
C GLY A 402 10.65 33.04 -16.40
N ASN A 403 9.87 32.13 -17.00
CA ASN A 403 8.57 32.46 -17.59
C ASN A 403 7.54 32.94 -16.55
N ILE A 404 7.50 32.30 -15.37
CA ILE A 404 6.61 32.72 -14.28
C ILE A 404 6.99 34.13 -13.80
N SER A 405 8.28 34.38 -13.56
CA SER A 405 8.75 35.68 -13.10
C SER A 405 8.55 36.78 -14.14
N LEU A 406 8.83 36.50 -15.41
CA LEU A 406 8.63 37.44 -16.53
C LEU A 406 7.16 37.83 -16.69
N LYS A 407 6.24 36.86 -16.59
CA LYS A 407 4.80 37.09 -16.72
C LYS A 407 4.21 37.86 -15.54
N ALA A 408 4.67 37.59 -14.32
CA ALA A 408 4.30 38.40 -13.16
C ALA A 408 4.83 39.84 -13.29
N ASN A 409 6.09 40.00 -13.70
CA ASN A 409 6.69 41.32 -13.93
C ASN A 409 5.99 42.10 -15.05
N SER A 410 5.53 41.44 -16.12
CA SER A 410 4.81 42.15 -17.20
C SER A 410 3.49 42.73 -16.70
N TYR A 411 2.70 41.97 -15.93
CA TYR A 411 1.45 42.49 -15.36
C TYR A 411 1.70 43.63 -14.36
N LEU A 412 2.79 43.57 -13.60
CA LEU A 412 3.18 44.66 -12.71
C LEU A 412 3.56 45.91 -13.50
N ALA A 413 4.41 45.78 -14.53
CA ALA A 413 4.89 46.89 -15.35
C ALA A 413 3.77 47.55 -16.19
N GLU A 414 2.78 46.77 -16.63
CA GLU A 414 1.60 47.25 -17.36
C GLU A 414 0.55 47.90 -16.44
N GLY A 415 0.74 47.86 -15.12
CA GLY A 415 -0.24 48.36 -14.14
C GLY A 415 -1.50 47.50 -14.03
N ASN A 416 -1.49 46.28 -14.56
CA ASN A 416 -2.64 45.39 -14.62
C ASN A 416 -2.77 44.57 -13.32
N SER A 417 -3.11 45.25 -12.24
CA SER A 417 -3.16 44.69 -10.88
C SER A 417 -4.15 43.51 -10.76
N THR A 418 -5.25 43.53 -11.52
CA THR A 418 -6.24 42.45 -11.51
C THR A 418 -5.70 41.16 -12.09
N GLU A 419 -5.04 41.21 -13.26
CA GLU A 419 -4.45 40.03 -13.88
C GLU A 419 -3.23 39.53 -13.11
N LEU A 420 -2.45 40.43 -12.51
CA LEU A 420 -1.37 40.05 -11.59
C LEU A 420 -1.88 39.24 -10.41
N VAL A 421 -2.93 39.73 -9.72
CA VAL A 421 -3.53 39.02 -8.59
C VAL A 421 -4.09 37.67 -9.03
N ARG A 422 -4.83 37.61 -10.16
CA ARG A 422 -5.34 36.34 -10.71
C ARG A 422 -4.21 35.35 -11.01
N PHE A 423 -3.12 35.82 -11.60
CA PHE A 423 -1.96 35.00 -11.93
C PHE A 423 -1.27 34.46 -10.67
N VAL A 424 -1.04 35.31 -9.65
CA VAL A 424 -0.44 34.89 -8.38
C VAL A 424 -1.35 33.91 -7.63
N LEU A 425 -2.67 34.16 -7.60
CA LEU A 425 -3.64 33.23 -6.98
C LEU A 425 -3.65 31.87 -7.67
N LYS A 426 -3.67 31.84 -9.00
CA LYS A 426 -3.60 30.57 -9.75
C LYS A 426 -2.28 29.85 -9.54
N THR A 427 -1.18 30.59 -9.43
CA THR A 427 0.14 30.02 -9.07
C THR A 427 0.06 29.38 -7.69
N SER A 428 -0.52 30.06 -6.70
CA SER A 428 -0.75 29.52 -5.35
C SER A 428 -1.63 28.27 -5.35
N GLU A 429 -2.72 28.26 -6.12
CA GLU A 429 -3.61 27.09 -6.24
C GLU A 429 -2.87 25.86 -6.78
N GLN A 430 -2.07 26.05 -7.85
CA GLN A 430 -1.22 24.99 -8.39
C GLN A 430 -0.20 24.51 -7.35
N LEU A 431 0.33 25.44 -6.54
CA LEU A 431 1.27 25.09 -5.49
C LEU A 431 0.61 24.25 -4.38
N GLU A 432 -0.58 24.63 -3.92
CA GLU A 432 -1.35 23.95 -2.87
C GLU A 432 -1.76 22.52 -3.24
N GLN A 433 -2.03 22.26 -4.52
CA GLN A 433 -2.38 20.92 -5.01
C GLN A 433 -1.25 19.91 -4.76
N THR A 434 -0.01 20.36 -4.57
CA THR A 434 1.12 19.49 -4.19
C THR A 434 0.91 18.82 -2.83
N GLN A 435 0.28 19.48 -1.86
CA GLN A 435 -0.02 18.85 -0.57
C GLN A 435 -0.98 17.67 -0.72
N SER A 436 -2.02 17.85 -1.54
CA SER A 436 -2.99 16.79 -1.79
C SER A 436 -2.32 15.53 -2.37
N TYR A 437 -1.26 15.66 -3.18
CA TYR A 437 -0.53 14.50 -3.67
C TYR A 437 0.28 13.80 -2.60
N LYS A 438 0.92 14.55 -1.69
CA LYS A 438 1.62 13.95 -0.54
C LYS A 438 0.65 13.11 0.29
N ASP A 439 -0.52 13.67 0.61
CA ASP A 439 -1.53 13.00 1.41
C ASP A 439 -2.10 11.76 0.69
N GLN A 440 -2.42 11.88 -0.60
CA GLN A 440 -2.87 10.74 -1.42
C GLN A 440 -1.79 9.65 -1.52
N PHE A 441 -0.53 10.02 -1.67
CA PHE A 441 0.58 9.07 -1.74
C PHE A 441 0.83 8.39 -0.39
N ASN A 442 0.70 9.12 0.72
CA ASN A 442 0.73 8.55 2.07
C ASN A 442 -0.41 7.56 2.30
N GLN A 443 -1.62 7.83 1.79
CA GLN A 443 -2.75 6.89 1.85
C GLN A 443 -2.47 5.61 1.05
N ILE A 444 -1.97 5.74 -0.19
CA ILE A 444 -1.57 4.60 -1.02
C ILE A 444 -0.51 3.76 -0.31
N THR A 445 0.49 4.42 0.26
CA THR A 445 1.60 3.76 0.97
C THR A 445 1.11 3.05 2.23
N SER A 446 0.27 3.71 3.02
CA SER A 446 -0.36 3.13 4.23
C SER A 446 -1.18 1.88 3.88
N ALA A 447 -1.95 1.93 2.79
CA ALA A 447 -2.70 0.79 2.29
C ALA A 447 -1.77 -0.35 1.84
N MET A 448 -0.64 -0.03 1.19
CA MET A 448 0.33 -1.03 0.76
C MET A 448 1.03 -1.72 1.96
N LEU A 449 1.42 -0.95 2.99
CA LEU A 449 2.01 -1.50 4.20
C LEU A 449 1.02 -2.40 4.95
N THR A 450 -0.22 -1.94 5.10
CA THR A 450 -1.31 -2.71 5.69
C THR A 450 -1.56 -4.01 4.91
N TYR A 451 -1.58 -3.94 3.58
CA TYR A 451 -1.70 -5.11 2.72
C TYR A 451 -0.57 -6.11 2.96
N TYR A 452 0.68 -5.64 3.05
CA TYR A 452 1.81 -6.52 3.31
C TYR A 452 1.74 -7.22 4.67
N ASP A 453 1.34 -6.51 5.74
CA ASP A 453 1.13 -7.13 7.06
C ASP A 453 0.01 -8.19 7.01
N ARG A 454 -1.12 -7.87 6.37
CA ARG A 454 -2.23 -8.84 6.18
C ARG A 454 -1.80 -10.06 5.39
N PHE A 455 -1.06 -9.85 4.30
CA PHE A 455 -0.55 -10.93 3.48
C PHE A 455 0.36 -11.84 4.30
N GLU A 456 1.29 -11.25 5.07
CA GLU A 456 2.22 -11.99 5.94
C GLU A 456 1.49 -12.82 7.00
N ARG A 457 0.48 -12.23 7.64
CA ARG A 457 -0.38 -12.94 8.61
C ARG A 457 -1.14 -14.08 7.96
N SER A 458 -1.66 -13.88 6.74
CA SER A 458 -2.45 -14.90 6.02
C SER A 458 -1.65 -16.16 5.69
N ILE A 459 -0.33 -16.06 5.62
CA ILE A 459 0.57 -17.19 5.33
C ILE A 459 1.30 -17.68 6.58
N ASN A 460 0.89 -17.27 7.78
CA ASN A 460 1.41 -17.83 9.03
C ASN A 460 0.98 -19.30 9.17
N SER A 461 1.84 -20.17 9.68
CA SER A 461 1.52 -21.59 9.92
C SER A 461 0.25 -21.79 10.77
N SER A 462 -0.09 -20.85 11.65
CA SER A 462 -1.32 -20.90 12.44
C SER A 462 -2.60 -20.73 11.62
N GLN A 463 -2.49 -20.16 10.42
CA GLN A 463 -3.60 -19.95 9.48
C GLN A 463 -3.80 -21.13 8.53
N ASN A 464 -2.94 -22.15 8.56
CA ASN A 464 -3.05 -23.31 7.70
C ASN A 464 -4.39 -24.05 7.97
N PRO A 465 -5.33 -24.08 7.01
CA PRO A 465 -6.67 -24.60 7.24
C PRO A 465 -6.75 -26.12 7.11
N PHE A 466 -5.73 -26.76 6.53
CA PHE A 466 -5.77 -28.18 6.18
C PHE A 466 -5.54 -29.06 7.40
N THR A 467 -6.23 -30.20 7.46
CA THR A 467 -6.03 -31.19 8.54
C THR A 467 -5.08 -32.31 8.16
N ASP A 468 -5.04 -32.72 6.88
CA ASP A 468 -4.14 -33.76 6.35
C ASP A 468 -2.66 -33.32 6.36
N ALA A 469 -1.76 -34.24 6.71
CA ALA A 469 -0.33 -33.93 6.85
C ALA A 469 0.35 -33.58 5.51
N ASN A 470 -0.03 -34.25 4.41
CA ASN A 470 0.56 -33.98 3.11
C ASN A 470 0.08 -32.63 2.56
N ASP A 471 -1.20 -32.31 2.77
CA ASP A 471 -1.78 -31.04 2.34
C ASP A 471 -1.25 -29.87 3.17
N LYS A 472 -1.09 -30.05 4.50
CA LYS A 472 -0.41 -29.08 5.36
C LYS A 472 1.00 -28.77 4.84
N GLN A 473 1.79 -29.79 4.55
CA GLN A 473 3.15 -29.63 4.05
C GLN A 473 3.18 -28.93 2.69
N ALA A 474 2.24 -29.26 1.79
CA ALA A 474 2.12 -28.58 0.50
C ALA A 474 1.79 -27.10 0.68
N TRP A 475 0.83 -26.78 1.56
CA TRP A 475 0.49 -25.40 1.92
C TRP A 475 1.68 -24.63 2.50
N ASP A 476 2.39 -25.22 3.47
CA ASP A 476 3.56 -24.60 4.10
C ASP A 476 4.68 -24.31 3.09
N THR A 477 4.86 -25.20 2.10
CA THR A 477 5.84 -25.02 1.02
C THR A 477 5.47 -23.81 0.14
N HIS A 478 4.20 -23.67 -0.22
CA HIS A 478 3.73 -22.50 -0.96
C HIS A 478 3.80 -21.22 -0.12
N ALA A 479 3.44 -21.28 1.16
CA ALA A 479 3.57 -20.17 2.10
C ALA A 479 5.02 -19.68 2.19
N GLN A 480 6.00 -20.58 2.27
CA GLN A 480 7.41 -20.21 2.29
C GLN A 480 7.84 -19.49 1.02
N LYS A 481 7.40 -19.94 -0.17
CA LYS A 481 7.68 -19.25 -1.43
C LYS A 481 6.99 -17.88 -1.49
N ALA A 482 5.74 -17.81 -1.03
CA ALA A 482 4.99 -16.55 -0.95
C ALA A 482 5.70 -15.52 -0.05
N ARG A 483 6.31 -15.94 1.07
CA ARG A 483 7.14 -15.05 1.91
C ARG A 483 8.35 -14.48 1.15
N VAL A 484 9.02 -15.28 0.32
CA VAL A 484 10.15 -14.80 -0.50
C VAL A 484 9.70 -13.74 -1.50
N TYR A 485 8.57 -13.97 -2.18
CA TYR A 485 8.00 -12.98 -3.10
C TYR A 485 7.56 -11.71 -2.37
N LEU A 486 6.94 -11.85 -1.19
CA LEU A 486 6.56 -10.73 -0.34
C LEU A 486 7.79 -9.90 0.04
N GLN A 487 8.89 -10.55 0.43
CA GLN A 487 10.14 -9.87 0.77
C GLN A 487 10.70 -9.10 -0.43
N GLN A 488 10.75 -9.71 -1.61
CA GLN A 488 11.20 -9.03 -2.84
C GLN A 488 10.31 -7.85 -3.22
N SER A 489 9.00 -7.96 -2.98
CA SER A 489 8.02 -6.90 -3.21
C SER A 489 8.21 -5.75 -2.21
N LYS A 490 8.37 -6.05 -0.91
CA LYS A 490 8.73 -5.09 0.14
C LYS A 490 10.05 -4.37 -0.18
N GLU A 491 11.09 -5.09 -0.62
CA GLU A 491 12.37 -4.49 -1.02
C GLU A 491 12.25 -3.59 -2.25
N SER A 492 11.39 -3.95 -3.21
CA SER A 492 11.14 -3.13 -4.40
C SER A 492 10.29 -1.90 -4.06
N PHE A 493 9.32 -2.05 -3.16
CA PHE A 493 8.56 -0.96 -2.57
C PHE A 493 9.49 0.02 -1.85
N ASN A 494 10.37 -0.48 -0.98
CA ASN A 494 11.34 0.32 -0.25
C ASN A 494 12.30 1.04 -1.22
N ARG A 495 12.80 0.39 -2.27
CA ARG A 495 13.65 1.04 -3.29
C ARG A 495 12.92 2.04 -4.19
N ALA A 496 11.61 1.91 -4.32
CA ALA A 496 10.79 2.88 -5.05
C ALA A 496 10.36 4.05 -4.16
N TYR A 497 10.59 3.97 -2.85
CA TYR A 497 10.18 4.95 -1.85
C TYR A 497 11.38 5.68 -1.22
N LEU A 498 12.49 4.96 -1.01
CA LEU A 498 13.79 5.38 -0.48
C LEU A 498 14.84 5.38 -1.60
#